data_AF-A0A0W1SLL0-F1
#
_entry.id   AF-A0A0W1SLL0-F1
#
_cell.length_a   1.000
_cell.length_b   1.000
_cell.length_c   1.000
_cell.angle_alpha   90.00
_cell.angle_beta   90.00
_cell.angle_gamma   90.00
#
_symmetry.space_group_name_H-M   'P 1'
#
loop_
_entity.id
_entity.type
_entity.pdbx_description
1 polymer ?
#
loop_
_entity_poly.entity_id
_entity_poly.type
_entity_poly.pdbx_seq_one_letter_code
_entity_poly.pdbx_strand_id
1 'polypeptide(L)'
;MPPAFTSQTCSKCGHQSSTNRDSDGWFECNDCGYSVDGDYNASKNIGLKLLTLPSGKRPDGLGDGHLALKSGMVNGNGDYTAYSNSEADRESTDKPTTSVVGR
;
A
#
# COMPACT_ATOMS: atom_id res chain seq x y z
N MET A 1 2.28 12.79 7.62
CA MET A 1 2.43 11.51 8.34
C MET A 1 3.92 11.18 8.41
N PRO A 2 4.52 11.23 9.62
CA PRO A 2 5.86 10.71 9.86
C PRO A 2 5.95 9.21 9.47
N PRO A 3 7.12 8.70 9.02
CA PRO A 3 7.26 7.33 8.54
C PRO A 3 6.75 6.27 9.53
N ALA A 4 6.91 6.51 10.83
CA ALA A 4 6.54 5.62 11.92
C ALA A 4 5.03 5.34 12.05
N PHE A 5 4.17 6.16 11.43
CA PHE A 5 2.71 6.02 11.54
C PHE A 5 2.05 5.49 10.25
N THR A 6 2.87 5.19 9.23
CA THR A 6 2.39 4.64 7.94
C THR A 6 1.69 3.29 8.10
N SER A 7 2.12 2.47 9.06
CA SER A 7 1.54 1.17 9.39
C SER A 7 0.29 1.25 10.27
N GLN A 8 0.02 2.40 10.89
CA GLN A 8 -1.09 2.62 11.83
C GLN A 8 -2.24 3.42 11.22
N THR A 9 -1.99 4.07 10.08
CA THR A 9 -2.97 4.92 9.38
C THR A 9 -3.74 4.08 8.37
N CYS A 10 -5.06 4.23 8.32
CA CYS A 10 -5.89 3.59 7.32
C CYS A 10 -5.72 4.29 5.97
N SER A 11 -5.25 3.57 4.95
CA SER A 11 -5.13 4.10 3.58
C SER A 11 -6.47 4.38 2.90
N LYS A 12 -7.59 3.92 3.46
CA LYS A 12 -8.95 4.14 2.92
C LYS A 12 -9.63 5.37 3.51
N CYS A 13 -9.63 5.54 4.84
CA CYS A 13 -10.34 6.64 5.52
C CYS A 13 -9.42 7.64 6.24
N GLY A 14 -8.12 7.36 6.37
CA GLY A 14 -7.17 8.21 7.06
C GLY A 14 -7.15 8.08 8.60
N HIS A 15 -8.03 7.27 9.20
CA HIS A 15 -8.03 7.05 10.64
C HIS A 15 -6.71 6.40 11.10
N GLN A 16 -6.05 7.00 12.09
CA GLN A 16 -4.79 6.50 12.65
C GLN A 16 -5.02 5.95 14.06
N SER A 17 -4.68 4.68 14.27
CA SER A 17 -4.70 4.04 15.58
C SER A 17 -3.55 3.05 15.70
N SER A 18 -2.94 2.98 16.88
CA SER A 18 -1.90 1.98 17.19
C SER A 18 -2.43 0.56 17.19
N THR A 19 -3.75 0.37 17.34
CA THR A 19 -4.40 -0.94 17.32
C THR A 19 -4.86 -1.37 15.93
N ASN A 20 -4.64 -0.57 14.89
CA ASN A 20 -5.04 -0.94 13.54
C ASN A 20 -4.14 -2.01 12.90
N ARG A 21 -2.93 -2.25 13.46
CA ARG A 21 -2.01 -3.29 13.00
C ARG A 21 -1.67 -4.20 14.16
N ASP A 22 -1.82 -5.51 13.96
CA ASP A 22 -1.51 -6.51 14.97
C ASP A 22 -0.03 -6.95 14.94
N SER A 23 0.34 -7.83 15.87
CA SER A 23 1.68 -8.41 15.94
C SER A 23 2.02 -9.33 14.77
N ASP A 24 1.00 -9.87 14.11
CA ASP A 24 1.14 -10.85 13.03
C ASP A 24 1.31 -10.16 11.66
N GLY A 25 1.17 -8.83 11.64
CA GLY A 25 1.41 -7.99 10.48
C GLY A 25 0.15 -7.67 9.67
N TRP A 26 -1.02 -8.13 10.12
CA TRP A 26 -2.31 -7.83 9.49
C TRP A 26 -2.80 -6.44 9.90
N PHE A 27 -3.56 -5.79 9.00
CA PHE A 27 -4.15 -4.50 9.26
C PHE A 27 -5.68 -4.57 9.20
N GLU A 28 -6.32 -4.01 10.21
CA GLU A 28 -7.77 -3.78 10.25
C GLU A 28 -8.06 -2.41 10.85
N CYS A 29 -8.74 -1.56 10.09
CA CYS A 29 -9.13 -0.25 10.56
C CYS A 29 -10.33 -0.34 11.50
N ASN A 30 -10.16 0.04 12.76
CA ASN A 30 -11.22 0.05 13.77
C ASN A 30 -12.34 1.09 13.53
N ASP A 31 -12.15 2.03 12.60
CA ASP A 31 -13.12 3.07 12.25
C ASP A 31 -14.01 2.68 11.05
N CYS A 32 -13.42 2.08 10.01
CA CYS A 32 -14.13 1.77 8.76
C CYS A 32 -14.15 0.29 8.36
N GLY A 33 -13.56 -0.61 9.16
CA GLY A 33 -13.49 -2.05 8.93
C GLY A 33 -12.64 -2.47 7.72
N TYR A 34 -11.86 -1.56 7.14
CA TYR A 34 -10.98 -1.90 6.02
C TYR A 34 -9.85 -2.81 6.47
N SER A 35 -9.73 -3.97 5.83
CA SER A 35 -8.81 -5.02 6.22
C SER A 35 -7.98 -5.55 5.05
N VAL A 36 -6.66 -5.54 5.21
CA VAL A 36 -5.66 -5.96 4.22
C VAL A 36 -4.35 -6.33 4.92
N ASP A 37 -3.39 -6.89 4.17
CA ASP A 37 -2.01 -7.02 4.62
C ASP A 37 -1.45 -5.66 5.09
N GLY A 38 -0.77 -5.65 6.24
CA GLY A 38 -0.31 -4.41 6.85
C GLY A 38 0.80 -3.71 6.08
N ASP A 39 1.65 -4.46 5.38
CA ASP A 39 2.68 -3.87 4.51
C ASP A 39 2.03 -3.29 3.26
N TYR A 40 1.02 -3.96 2.71
CA TYR A 40 0.21 -3.42 1.61
C TYR A 40 -0.47 -2.09 2.00
N ASN A 41 -1.07 -2.00 3.19
CA ASN A 41 -1.62 -0.75 3.70
C ASN A 41 -0.55 0.34 3.86
N ALA A 42 0.60 0.00 4.45
CA ALA A 42 1.71 0.93 4.62
C ALA A 42 2.24 1.45 3.27
N SER A 43 2.41 0.57 2.28
CA SER A 43 2.80 0.93 0.91
C SER A 43 1.80 1.89 0.26
N LYS A 44 0.48 1.67 0.43
CA LYS A 44 -0.53 2.62 -0.05
C LYS A 44 -0.40 3.99 0.59
N ASN A 45 -0.18 4.06 1.90
CA ASN A 45 0.00 5.34 2.59
C ASN A 45 1.25 6.09 2.14
N ILE A 46 2.37 5.37 1.92
CA ILE A 46 3.61 5.95 1.39
C ILE A 46 3.37 6.44 -0.05
N GLY A 47 2.77 5.63 -0.90
CA GLY A 47 2.41 5.98 -2.26
C GLY A 47 1.56 7.25 -2.31
N LEU A 48 0.44 7.27 -1.58
CA LEU A 48 -0.42 8.45 -1.47
C LEU A 48 0.32 9.68 -0.97
N LYS A 49 1.22 9.52 0.01
CA LYS A 49 2.04 10.64 0.50
C LYS A 49 2.93 11.21 -0.60
N LEU A 50 3.54 10.36 -1.43
CA LEU A 50 4.39 10.81 -2.55
C LEU A 50 3.56 11.50 -3.64
N LEU A 51 2.38 10.98 -3.97
CA LEU A 51 1.48 11.60 -4.94
C LEU A 51 1.00 12.98 -4.49
N THR A 52 0.77 13.16 -3.18
CA THR A 52 0.32 14.43 -2.59
C THR A 52 1.44 15.43 -2.31
N LEU A 53 2.72 15.11 -2.58
CA LEU A 53 3.79 16.09 -2.46
C LEU A 53 3.69 17.15 -3.58
N PRO A 54 3.90 18.44 -3.26
CA PRO A 54 4.00 19.49 -4.26
C PRO A 54 5.08 19.20 -5.30
N SER A 55 4.88 19.69 -6.52
CA SER A 55 5.90 19.66 -7.58
C SER A 55 7.23 20.23 -7.06
N GLY A 56 8.33 19.51 -7.30
CA GLY A 56 9.67 19.87 -6.79
C GLY A 56 9.98 19.45 -5.34
N LYS A 57 9.04 18.81 -4.64
CA LYS A 57 9.32 18.11 -3.36
C LYS A 57 9.37 16.59 -3.50
N ARG A 58 9.06 16.08 -4.69
CA ARG A 58 9.20 14.65 -5.02
C ARG A 58 10.69 14.34 -5.26
N PRO A 59 11.19 13.16 -4.86
CA PRO A 59 12.55 12.74 -5.19
C PRO A 59 12.77 12.72 -6.70
N ASP A 60 13.94 13.18 -7.14
CA ASP A 60 14.37 13.10 -8.54
C ASP A 60 14.45 11.63 -8.98
N GLY A 61 14.02 11.33 -10.21
CA GLY A 61 14.01 9.96 -10.75
C GLY A 61 12.77 9.13 -10.44
N LEU A 62 11.81 9.68 -9.67
CA LEU A 62 10.46 9.13 -9.63
C LEU A 62 9.78 9.53 -10.95
N GLY A 63 9.46 8.56 -11.82
CA GLY A 63 8.76 8.80 -13.11
C GLY A 63 7.35 9.40 -12.90
N ASP A 64 6.44 9.28 -13.88
CA ASP A 64 5.09 9.89 -13.86
C ASP A 64 4.19 9.53 -12.64
N GLY A 65 4.70 8.75 -11.69
CA GLY A 65 4.14 8.64 -10.35
C GLY A 65 2.91 7.75 -10.36
N HIS A 66 3.03 6.55 -10.93
CA HIS A 66 1.97 5.55 -10.85
C HIS A 66 2.11 4.73 -9.55
N LEU A 67 1.02 4.61 -8.82
CA LEU A 67 0.88 3.70 -7.68
C LEU A 67 0.03 2.51 -8.12
N ALA A 68 0.67 1.34 -8.22
CA ALA A 68 -0.02 0.09 -8.55
C ALA A 68 -0.85 -0.41 -7.36
N LEU A 69 -2.12 -0.72 -7.62
CA LEU A 69 -3.10 -1.23 -6.68
C LEU A 69 -3.57 -2.62 -7.17
N LYS A 70 -4.21 -3.43 -6.32
CA LYS A 70 -4.75 -4.74 -6.77
C LYS A 70 -5.78 -4.60 -7.89
N SER A 71 -6.52 -3.49 -7.94
CA SER A 71 -7.61 -3.25 -8.89
C SER A 71 -7.26 -2.32 -10.05
N GLY A 72 -6.02 -1.83 -10.14
CA GLY A 72 -5.64 -0.84 -11.15
C GLY A 72 -4.39 -0.06 -10.79
N MET A 73 -4.21 1.10 -11.40
CA MET A 73 -3.15 2.05 -11.05
C MET A 73 -3.76 3.44 -10.82
N VAL A 74 -3.18 4.21 -9.90
CA VAL A 74 -3.50 5.63 -9.72
C VAL A 74 -2.28 6.47 -10.05
N ASN A 75 -2.45 7.55 -10.80
CA ASN A 75 -1.35 8.43 -11.21
C ASN A 75 -1.13 9.61 -10.25
N GLY A 76 -0.06 10.38 -10.51
CA GLY A 76 0.29 11.59 -9.76
C GLY A 76 -0.78 12.70 -9.76
N ASN A 77 -1.74 12.64 -10.67
CA ASN A 77 -2.86 13.58 -10.81
C ASN A 77 -4.12 13.07 -10.10
N GLY A 78 -4.12 11.83 -9.61
CA GLY A 78 -5.27 11.19 -8.98
C GLY A 78 -6.19 10.44 -9.95
N ASP A 79 -5.86 10.36 -11.24
CA ASP A 79 -6.63 9.55 -12.19
C ASP A 79 -6.43 8.07 -11.91
N TYR A 80 -7.53 7.31 -11.92
CA TYR A 80 -7.53 5.87 -11.71
C TYR A 80 -7.73 5.13 -13.04
N THR A 81 -6.89 4.14 -13.28
CA THR A 81 -7.02 3.22 -14.43
C THR A 81 -7.22 1.82 -13.88
N ALA A 82 -8.41 1.25 -14.07
CA ALA A 82 -8.71 -0.10 -13.60
C ALA A 82 -7.94 -1.15 -14.42
N TYR A 83 -7.53 -2.24 -13.76
CA TYR A 83 -7.15 -3.45 -14.50
C TYR A 83 -8.42 -4.12 -15.00
N SER A 84 -8.47 -4.47 -16.29
CA SER A 84 -9.56 -5.29 -16.83
C SER A 84 -9.48 -6.69 -16.19
N ASN A 85 -10.64 -7.27 -15.87
CA ASN A 85 -10.74 -8.61 -15.24
C ASN A 85 -10.14 -9.75 -16.09
N SER A 86 -9.61 -9.45 -17.30
CA SER A 86 -9.09 -10.39 -18.27
C SER A 86 -7.56 -10.58 -18.26
N GLU A 87 -6.82 -9.90 -17.37
CA GLU A 87 -5.34 -9.98 -17.32
C GLU A 87 -4.83 -10.36 -15.92
N ALA A 88 -5.46 -11.37 -15.31
CA ALA A 88 -5.08 -11.89 -13.99
C ALA A 88 -3.72 -12.63 -13.97
N ASP A 89 -3.06 -12.81 -15.12
CA ASP A 89 -1.74 -13.46 -15.20
C ASP A 89 -0.59 -12.44 -15.13
N ARG A 90 -0.61 -11.59 -14.10
CA ARG A 90 0.64 -11.01 -13.61
C ARG A 90 1.10 -11.95 -12.51
N GLU A 91 1.83 -12.98 -12.92
CA GLU A 91 2.47 -13.95 -12.04
C GLU A 91 3.23 -13.19 -10.94
N SER A 92 2.77 -13.34 -9.70
CA SER A 92 3.52 -12.92 -8.52
C SER A 92 4.86 -13.65 -8.57
N THR A 93 5.98 -12.93 -8.63
CA THR A 93 7.28 -13.57 -8.43
C THR A 93 7.37 -13.92 -6.94
N ASP A 94 6.77 -15.05 -6.56
CA ASP A 94 6.78 -15.52 -5.20
C ASP A 94 8.24 -15.72 -4.76
N LYS A 95 8.62 -15.05 -3.67
CA LYS A 95 9.88 -15.29 -3.00
C LYS A 95 9.82 -16.69 -2.39
N PRO A 96 10.81 -17.58 -2.58
CA PRO A 96 10.76 -18.92 -2.03
C PRO A 96 10.65 -18.84 -0.50
N THR A 97 9.58 -19.41 0.05
CA THR A 97 9.39 -19.54 1.49
C THR A 97 10.20 -20.76 1.94
N THR A 98 11.32 -20.52 2.63
CA THR A 98 12.13 -21.61 3.17
C THR A 98 11.46 -22.17 4.43
N SER A 99 10.54 -23.12 4.26
CA SER A 99 10.16 -24.01 5.34
C SER A 99 11.10 -25.22 5.35
N VAL A 100 12.16 -25.14 6.15
CA VAL A 100 12.79 -26.35 6.69
C VAL A 100 12.93 -26.15 8.20
N VAL A 101 11.91 -26.61 8.92
CA VAL A 101 12.04 -27.00 10.33
C VAL A 101 12.53 -28.45 10.31
N GLY A 102 13.81 -28.66 10.58
CA GLY A 102 14.37 -29.97 10.91
C GLY A 102 14.60 -30.03 12.43
N ARG A 103 14.07 -31.08 13.05
CA ARG A 103 14.16 -31.39 14.49
C ARG A 103 15.59 -31.64 14.94
#